data_AF-A0A091RCU6-F1
#
_entry.id   AF-A0A091RCU6-F1
#
_cell.length_a   1.000
_cell.length_b   1.000
_cell.length_c   1.000
_cell.angle_alpha   90.00
_cell.angle_beta   90.00
_cell.angle_gamma   90.00
#
_symmetry.space_group_name_H-M   'P 1'
#
loop_
_entity.id
_entity.type
_entity.pdbx_description
1 polymer ?
#
loop_
_entity_poly.entity_id
_entity_poly.type
_entity_poly.pdbx_seq_one_letter_code
_entity_poly.pdbx_strand_id
1 'polypeptide(L)'
;VQLCSKGSAIDNPKSSPEDISSIASFIETKLVICYLKLKKPDDALNHAHRSIILNPAYFRNHLRQAAVFRRLQRYAEAARSAMIADYMYWLTGGTEQHTSNLIKLYWQAMIEEAITAEVSFSVMYTPLVTEVKAEKINKIKSMFAKYHPDYVEYIYTDPHGYHILPQTTKWPSHPPQKYSLTLGFRNKHIGKILERWSRRTLPIFPDRKTPFSPLTKQDAERYWNNTGKRIVPVIDIIRSTKLVDDRCPCARGIEKLHYASLLGCLERAEEQSQVINQAMAELATVPYLQDVSQQDAKLV
;
A
#
# COMPACT_ATOMS: atom_id res chain seq x y z
N VAL A 1 -40.16 57.60 -5.44
CA VAL A 1 -38.87 57.31 -4.77
C VAL A 1 -38.13 56.28 -5.60
N GLN A 2 -37.06 56.69 -6.27
CA GLN A 2 -36.22 55.81 -7.10
C GLN A 2 -34.96 55.53 -6.28
N LEU A 3 -34.81 54.29 -5.83
CA LEU A 3 -33.62 53.84 -5.11
C LEU A 3 -32.65 53.21 -6.13
N CYS A 4 -31.56 53.93 -6.41
CA CYS A 4 -30.39 53.34 -7.04
C CYS A 4 -29.70 52.40 -6.04
N SER A 5 -29.71 51.10 -6.31
CA SER A 5 -28.83 50.13 -5.65
C SER A 5 -27.80 49.60 -6.65
N LYS A 6 -26.99 50.49 -7.24
CA LYS A 6 -25.67 50.09 -7.72
C LYS A 6 -24.77 49.83 -6.50
N GLY A 7 -24.98 48.69 -5.85
CA GLY A 7 -23.88 48.02 -5.17
C GLY A 7 -23.18 47.19 -6.22
N SER A 8 -21.92 47.50 -6.54
CA SER A 8 -21.09 46.48 -7.19
C SER A 8 -20.94 45.36 -6.16
N ALA A 9 -21.68 44.27 -6.34
CA ALA A 9 -21.29 43.02 -5.74
C ALA A 9 -19.89 42.75 -6.29
N ILE A 10 -18.87 42.94 -5.45
CA ILE A 10 -17.59 42.30 -5.69
C ILE A 10 -17.94 40.82 -5.56
N ASP A 11 -18.20 40.19 -6.70
CA ASP A 11 -18.22 38.74 -6.81
C ASP A 11 -16.82 38.30 -6.36
N ASN A 12 -16.66 38.05 -5.06
CA ASN A 12 -15.57 37.25 -4.59
C ASN A 12 -15.80 35.88 -5.24
N PRO A 13 -14.94 35.42 -6.17
CA PRO A 13 -15.04 34.05 -6.62
C PRO A 13 -14.76 33.18 -5.40
N LYS A 14 -15.82 32.68 -4.75
CA LYS A 14 -15.69 31.68 -3.71
C LYS A 14 -15.14 30.44 -4.41
N SER A 15 -13.84 30.23 -4.28
CA SER A 15 -13.16 29.02 -4.75
C SER A 15 -13.90 27.79 -4.21
N SER A 16 -14.13 26.80 -5.06
CA SER A 16 -14.76 25.56 -4.60
C SER A 16 -13.87 24.87 -3.56
N PRO A 17 -14.44 24.10 -2.62
CA PRO A 17 -13.65 23.28 -1.69
C PRO A 17 -12.63 22.38 -2.42
N GLU A 18 -12.96 21.90 -3.61
CA GLU A 18 -12.09 21.11 -4.48
C GLU A 18 -10.87 21.91 -4.98
N ASP A 19 -11.06 23.19 -5.34
CA ASP A 19 -9.98 24.09 -5.74
C ASP A 19 -9.02 24.36 -4.58
N ILE A 20 -9.56 24.60 -3.38
CA ILE A 20 -8.77 24.82 -2.16
C ILE A 20 -7.95 23.57 -1.82
N SER A 21 -8.57 22.39 -1.84
CA SER A 21 -7.87 21.12 -1.56
C SER A 21 -6.78 20.84 -2.59
N SER A 22 -7.03 21.16 -3.86
CA SER A 22 -6.04 21.02 -4.93
C SER A 22 -4.83 21.94 -4.74
N ILE A 23 -5.07 23.21 -4.38
CA ILE A 23 -4.00 24.17 -4.07
C ILE A 23 -3.21 23.72 -2.83
N ALA A 24 -3.90 23.29 -1.77
CA ALA A 24 -3.25 22.80 -0.55
C ALA A 24 -2.40 21.56 -0.85
N SER A 25 -2.93 20.59 -1.59
CA SER A 25 -2.18 19.41 -2.06
C SER A 25 -0.95 19.81 -2.87
N PHE A 26 -1.06 20.83 -3.74
CA PHE A 26 0.08 21.33 -4.50
C PHE A 26 1.17 21.91 -3.60
N ILE A 27 0.81 22.68 -2.57
CA ILE A 27 1.75 23.21 -1.58
C ILE A 27 2.46 22.08 -0.83
N GLU A 28 1.70 21.11 -0.30
CA GLU A 28 2.25 19.92 0.37
C GLU A 28 3.25 19.19 -0.54
N THR A 29 2.89 19.01 -1.80
CA THR A 29 3.76 18.44 -2.83
C THR A 29 5.07 19.20 -2.99
N LYS A 30 5.06 20.53 -2.97
CA LYS A 30 6.28 21.32 -3.12
C LYS A 30 7.19 21.15 -1.92
N LEU A 31 6.61 21.08 -0.72
CA LEU A 31 7.35 20.78 0.51
C LEU A 31 8.03 19.42 0.44
N VAL A 32 7.35 18.37 -0.06
CA VAL A 32 7.98 17.05 -0.29
C VAL A 32 9.23 17.17 -1.14
N ILE A 33 9.16 17.89 -2.27
CA ILE A 33 10.31 18.07 -3.17
C ILE A 33 11.44 18.82 -2.46
N CYS A 34 11.14 19.89 -1.71
CA CYS A 34 12.12 20.65 -0.97
C CYS A 34 12.84 19.78 0.07
N TYR A 35 12.10 19.05 0.92
CA TYR A 35 12.69 18.19 1.93
C TYR A 35 13.53 17.06 1.35
N LEU A 36 13.10 16.45 0.24
CA LEU A 36 13.90 15.45 -0.47
C LEU A 36 15.22 16.03 -1.02
N LYS A 37 15.21 17.27 -1.55
CA LYS A 37 16.43 17.96 -1.98
C LYS A 37 17.37 18.28 -0.81
N LEU A 38 16.80 18.58 0.36
CA LEU A 38 17.53 18.81 1.61
C LEU A 38 17.97 17.50 2.29
N LYS A 39 17.73 16.34 1.68
CA LYS A 39 18.02 15.01 2.24
C LYS A 39 17.35 14.76 3.60
N LYS A 40 16.13 15.27 3.78
CA LYS A 40 15.29 15.07 4.97
C LYS A 40 14.03 14.26 4.64
N PRO A 41 14.16 12.96 4.34
CA PRO A 41 13.03 12.16 3.89
C PRO A 41 11.97 11.93 4.98
N ASP A 42 12.34 11.93 6.26
CA ASP A 42 11.38 11.82 7.38
C ASP A 42 10.43 13.03 7.43
N ASP A 43 10.97 14.24 7.30
CA ASP A 43 10.16 15.47 7.21
C ASP A 43 9.25 15.44 5.97
N ALA A 44 9.76 14.93 4.84
CA ALA A 44 9.00 14.83 3.59
C ALA A 44 7.80 13.88 3.69
N LEU A 45 7.85 12.87 4.58
CA LEU A 45 6.88 11.79 4.63
C LEU A 45 5.47 12.28 5.03
N ASN A 46 5.38 13.11 6.06
CA ASN A 46 4.09 13.66 6.50
C ASN A 46 3.44 14.55 5.43
N HIS A 47 4.24 15.35 4.74
CA HIS A 47 3.77 16.16 3.61
C HIS A 47 3.28 15.29 2.45
N ALA A 48 3.95 14.16 2.18
CA ALA A 48 3.51 13.22 1.15
C ALA A 48 2.14 12.62 1.50
N HIS A 49 1.93 12.18 2.75
CA HIS A 49 0.63 11.69 3.22
C HIS A 49 -0.47 12.77 3.11
N ARG A 50 -0.20 13.99 3.59
CA ARG A 50 -1.14 15.11 3.53
C ARG A 50 -1.53 15.45 2.10
N SER A 51 -0.58 15.45 1.16
CA SER A 51 -0.87 15.70 -0.25
C SER A 51 -1.86 14.68 -0.84
N ILE A 52 -1.76 13.40 -0.44
CA ILE A 52 -2.69 12.34 -0.88
C ILE A 52 -4.05 12.48 -0.19
N ILE A 53 -4.09 12.81 1.11
CA ILE A 53 -5.36 13.06 1.81
C ILE A 53 -6.15 14.18 1.13
N LEU A 54 -5.46 15.25 0.71
CA LEU A 54 -6.06 16.41 0.06
C LEU A 54 -6.42 16.16 -1.42
N ASN A 55 -5.61 15.40 -2.15
CA ASN A 55 -5.88 15.06 -3.55
C ASN A 55 -5.40 13.63 -3.87
N PRO A 56 -6.22 12.62 -3.54
CA PRO A 56 -5.86 11.21 -3.71
C PRO A 56 -5.90 10.74 -5.17
N ALA A 57 -6.62 11.42 -6.06
CA ALA A 57 -6.69 11.07 -7.48
C ALA A 57 -5.44 11.52 -8.26
N TYR A 58 -4.65 12.46 -7.72
CA TYR A 58 -3.50 12.98 -8.44
C TYR A 58 -2.30 12.03 -8.35
N PHE A 59 -2.07 11.24 -9.41
CA PHE A 59 -1.04 10.19 -9.45
C PHE A 59 0.37 10.62 -9.04
N ARG A 60 0.74 11.89 -9.30
CA ARG A 60 2.06 12.42 -8.92
C ARG A 60 2.25 12.52 -7.40
N ASN A 61 1.18 12.66 -6.63
CA ASN A 61 1.26 12.63 -5.16
C ASN A 61 1.74 11.24 -4.70
N HIS A 62 1.20 10.17 -5.29
CA HIS A 62 1.62 8.80 -5.04
C HIS A 62 3.07 8.54 -5.50
N LEU A 63 3.49 9.04 -6.67
CA LEU A 63 4.91 8.93 -7.09
C LEU A 63 5.88 9.64 -6.16
N ARG A 64 5.51 10.81 -5.63
CA ARG A 64 6.35 11.53 -4.66
C ARG A 64 6.43 10.78 -3.35
N GLN A 65 5.33 10.21 -2.87
CA GLN A 65 5.34 9.31 -1.72
C GLN A 65 6.27 8.11 -1.98
N ALA A 66 6.20 7.50 -3.16
CA ALA A 66 7.08 6.40 -3.53
C ALA A 66 8.56 6.80 -3.52
N ALA A 67 8.89 8.03 -3.93
CA ALA A 67 10.24 8.57 -3.85
C ALA A 67 10.69 8.80 -2.39
N VAL A 68 9.79 9.26 -1.51
CA VAL A 68 10.07 9.38 -0.07
C VAL A 68 10.35 8.01 0.54
N PHE A 69 9.48 7.03 0.33
CA PHE A 69 9.69 5.67 0.86
C PHE A 69 10.99 5.04 0.37
N ARG A 70 11.35 5.23 -0.90
CA ARG A 70 12.64 4.79 -1.42
C ARG A 70 13.81 5.42 -0.66
N ARG A 71 13.77 6.72 -0.35
CA ARG A 71 14.83 7.40 0.42
C ARG A 71 14.92 6.90 1.86
N LEU A 72 13.81 6.41 2.42
CA LEU A 72 13.73 5.76 3.73
C LEU A 72 14.06 4.26 3.67
N GLN A 73 14.44 3.72 2.50
CA GLN A 73 14.67 2.28 2.28
C GLN A 73 13.44 1.40 2.57
N ARG A 74 12.23 1.99 2.52
CA ARG A 74 10.94 1.32 2.69
C ARG A 74 10.42 0.85 1.32
N TYR A 75 11.19 -0.02 0.67
CA TYR A 75 11.03 -0.34 -0.75
C TYR A 75 9.66 -0.97 -1.09
N ALA A 76 9.12 -1.85 -0.24
CA ALA A 76 7.81 -2.46 -0.47
C ALA A 76 6.67 -1.42 -0.48
N GLU A 77 6.75 -0.43 0.41
CA GLU A 77 5.80 0.69 0.44
C GLU A 77 6.02 1.63 -0.76
N ALA A 78 7.27 1.84 -1.20
CA ALA A 78 7.56 2.56 -2.42
C ALA A 78 6.95 1.88 -3.66
N ALA A 79 7.10 0.57 -3.77
CA ALA A 79 6.49 -0.25 -4.82
C ALA A 79 4.96 -0.10 -4.81
N ARG A 80 4.34 -0.17 -3.63
CA ARG A 80 2.90 0.02 -3.49
C ARG A 80 2.44 1.40 -3.96
N SER A 81 3.11 2.47 -3.54
CA SER A 81 2.78 3.83 -3.97
C SER A 81 2.97 4.02 -5.48
N ALA A 82 3.98 3.38 -6.09
CA ALA A 82 4.19 3.40 -7.53
C ALA A 82 3.08 2.65 -8.30
N MET A 83 2.64 1.49 -7.79
CA MET A 83 1.49 0.74 -8.33
C MET A 83 0.21 1.59 -8.31
N ILE A 84 -0.08 2.25 -7.18
CA ILE A 84 -1.25 3.13 -7.06
C ILE A 84 -1.11 4.32 -8.00
N ALA A 85 0.09 4.88 -8.17
CA ALA A 85 0.32 5.96 -9.12
C ALA A 85 0.03 5.55 -10.57
N ASP A 86 0.53 4.39 -11.01
CA ASP A 86 0.23 3.87 -12.35
C ASP A 86 -1.29 3.74 -12.56
N TYR A 87 -1.97 3.22 -11.54
CA TYR A 87 -3.41 3.06 -11.57
C TYR A 87 -4.17 4.40 -11.64
N MET A 88 -3.82 5.37 -10.78
CA MET A 88 -4.45 6.69 -10.80
C MET A 88 -4.20 7.44 -12.09
N TYR A 89 -3.01 7.29 -12.67
CA TYR A 89 -2.67 7.88 -13.96
C TYR A 89 -3.66 7.43 -15.03
N TRP A 90 -3.98 6.13 -15.07
CA TRP A 90 -4.98 5.58 -15.97
C TRP A 90 -6.41 6.06 -15.68
N LEU A 91 -6.84 5.92 -14.43
CA LEU A 91 -8.23 6.22 -14.04
C LEU A 91 -8.59 7.69 -14.29
N THR A 92 -7.61 8.58 -14.19
CA THR A 92 -7.78 10.02 -14.47
C THR A 92 -7.56 10.42 -15.92
N GLY A 93 -7.50 9.44 -16.85
CA GLY A 93 -7.46 9.68 -18.30
C GLY A 93 -6.07 9.82 -18.91
N GLY A 94 -5.02 9.35 -18.23
CA GLY A 94 -3.66 9.32 -18.76
C GLY A 94 -3.53 8.40 -19.97
N THR A 95 -3.04 8.93 -21.09
CA THR A 95 -2.94 8.21 -22.38
C THR A 95 -1.51 7.95 -22.84
N GLU A 96 -0.53 8.70 -22.32
CA GLU A 96 0.87 8.56 -22.71
C GLU A 96 1.46 7.26 -22.14
N GLN A 97 1.75 6.31 -23.03
CA GLN A 97 2.32 5.01 -22.70
C GLN A 97 3.71 5.13 -22.08
N HIS A 98 4.51 6.11 -22.53
CA HIS A 98 5.86 6.32 -22.01
C HIS A 98 5.85 6.61 -20.50
N THR A 99 4.95 7.49 -20.05
CA THR A 99 4.79 7.83 -18.63
C THR A 99 4.46 6.60 -17.80
N SER A 100 3.45 5.80 -18.19
CA SER A 100 3.14 4.57 -17.44
C SER A 100 4.26 3.54 -17.47
N ASN A 101 4.94 3.36 -18.60
CA ASN A 101 6.08 2.45 -18.69
C ASN A 101 7.18 2.83 -17.68
N LEU A 102 7.47 4.13 -17.53
CA LEU A 102 8.43 4.59 -16.52
C LEU A 102 7.95 4.32 -15.08
N ILE A 103 6.66 4.53 -14.79
CA ILE A 103 6.10 4.24 -13.46
C ILE A 103 6.21 2.74 -13.15
N LYS A 104 5.88 1.88 -14.12
CA LYS A 104 5.97 0.42 -13.97
C LYS A 104 7.40 -0.08 -13.81
N LEU A 105 8.36 0.48 -14.55
CA LEU A 105 9.78 0.18 -14.35
C LEU A 105 10.24 0.58 -12.94
N TYR A 106 9.79 1.75 -12.46
CA TYR A 106 10.06 2.16 -11.09
C TYR A 106 9.42 1.23 -10.06
N TRP A 107 8.17 0.84 -10.26
CA TRP A 107 7.48 -0.16 -9.43
C TRP A 107 8.23 -1.49 -9.39
N GLN A 108 8.66 -2.01 -10.55
CA GLN A 108 9.44 -3.24 -10.66
C GLN A 108 10.73 -3.16 -9.85
N ALA A 109 11.51 -2.10 -10.06
CA ALA A 109 12.75 -1.88 -9.33
C ALA A 109 12.52 -1.84 -7.81
N MET A 110 11.43 -1.23 -7.34
CA MET A 110 11.12 -1.19 -5.90
C MET A 110 10.71 -2.56 -5.34
N ILE A 111 10.04 -3.42 -6.11
CA ILE A 111 9.79 -4.81 -5.70
C ILE A 111 11.11 -5.57 -5.59
N GLU A 112 11.97 -5.47 -6.59
CA GLU A 112 13.26 -6.18 -6.64
C GLU A 112 14.18 -5.77 -5.47
N GLU A 113 14.26 -4.47 -5.17
CA GLU A 113 14.99 -3.94 -4.01
C GLU A 113 14.39 -4.45 -2.69
N ALA A 114 13.06 -4.47 -2.58
CA ALA A 114 12.38 -4.94 -1.37
C ALA A 114 12.62 -6.43 -1.10
N ILE A 115 12.63 -7.26 -2.16
CA ILE A 115 12.94 -8.70 -2.06
C ILE A 115 14.42 -8.91 -1.74
N THR A 116 15.32 -8.15 -2.40
CA THR A 116 16.77 -8.30 -2.23
C THR A 116 17.25 -7.86 -0.84
N ALA A 117 16.62 -6.83 -0.27
CA ALA A 117 16.94 -6.34 1.06
C ALA A 117 16.48 -7.30 2.19
N GLU A 118 15.58 -8.25 1.89
CA GLU A 118 15.00 -9.12 2.89
C GLU A 118 15.76 -10.46 3.00
N VAL A 119 16.02 -10.86 4.24
CA VAL A 119 16.80 -12.08 4.55
C VAL A 119 15.97 -13.15 5.23
N SER A 120 14.78 -12.79 5.75
CA SER A 120 13.95 -13.71 6.53
C SER A 120 12.99 -14.55 5.66
N PHE A 121 12.69 -14.08 4.46
CA PHE A 121 11.84 -14.78 3.49
C PHE A 121 12.29 -14.57 2.04
N SER A 122 11.83 -15.46 1.16
CA SER A 122 11.95 -15.34 -0.30
C SER A 122 10.57 -15.40 -0.95
N VAL A 123 10.47 -14.86 -2.17
CA VAL A 123 9.22 -14.59 -2.86
C VAL A 123 9.24 -15.21 -4.26
N MET A 124 8.12 -15.83 -4.65
CA MET A 124 7.91 -16.32 -6.02
C MET A 124 6.51 -15.96 -6.50
N TYR A 125 6.42 -15.32 -7.65
CA TYR A 125 5.17 -15.03 -8.35
C TYR A 125 4.94 -16.05 -9.45
N THR A 126 3.85 -16.82 -9.36
CA THR A 126 3.49 -17.82 -10.37
C THR A 126 2.30 -17.33 -11.21
N PRO A 127 2.43 -17.23 -12.55
CA PRO A 127 1.32 -16.84 -13.42
C PRO A 127 0.12 -17.78 -13.28
N LEU A 128 -1.07 -17.20 -13.23
CA LEU A 128 -2.34 -17.93 -13.18
C LEU A 128 -3.02 -17.89 -14.54
N VAL A 129 -3.24 -19.09 -15.10
CA VAL A 129 -4.03 -19.30 -16.33
C VAL A 129 -5.47 -19.72 -16.01
N THR A 130 -5.70 -20.32 -14.83
CA THR A 130 -6.98 -20.83 -14.31
C THR A 130 -6.96 -20.88 -12.77
N GLU A 131 -8.13 -20.95 -12.13
CA GLU A 131 -8.28 -21.08 -10.67
C GLU A 131 -7.38 -22.17 -10.07
N VAL A 132 -6.84 -21.89 -8.88
CA VAL A 132 -5.81 -22.71 -8.26
C VAL A 132 -6.43 -23.84 -7.45
N LYS A 133 -6.43 -25.06 -7.99
CA LYS A 133 -6.75 -26.28 -7.23
C LYS A 133 -5.62 -26.65 -6.25
N ALA A 134 -5.94 -27.39 -5.18
CA ALA A 134 -4.98 -27.80 -4.15
C ALA A 134 -3.74 -28.55 -4.72
N GLU A 135 -3.93 -29.40 -5.73
CA GLU A 135 -2.84 -30.09 -6.43
C GLU A 135 -1.86 -29.12 -7.10
N LYS A 136 -2.38 -28.01 -7.66
CA LYS A 136 -1.58 -26.96 -8.28
C LYS A 136 -0.79 -26.19 -7.21
N ILE A 137 -1.35 -25.96 -6.02
CA ILE A 137 -0.63 -25.36 -4.89
C ILE A 137 0.55 -26.24 -4.48
N ASN A 138 0.36 -27.55 -4.34
CA ASN A 138 1.45 -28.46 -3.99
C ASN A 138 2.57 -28.44 -5.04
N LYS A 139 2.21 -28.37 -6.33
CA LYS A 139 3.19 -28.20 -7.41
C LYS A 139 3.92 -26.86 -7.34
N ILE A 140 3.24 -25.77 -6.99
CA ILE A 140 3.86 -24.45 -6.80
C ILE A 140 4.84 -24.50 -5.62
N LYS A 141 4.46 -25.13 -4.51
CA LYS A 141 5.33 -25.29 -3.33
C LYS A 141 6.57 -26.14 -3.65
N SER A 142 6.43 -27.22 -4.41
CA SER A 142 7.59 -28.03 -4.81
C SER A 142 8.53 -27.29 -5.76
N MET A 143 7.99 -26.50 -6.70
CA MET A 143 8.79 -25.61 -7.54
C MET A 143 9.53 -24.56 -6.69
N PHE A 144 8.83 -23.92 -5.75
CA PHE A 144 9.43 -22.96 -4.83
C PHE A 144 10.61 -23.58 -4.07
N ALA A 145 10.42 -24.75 -3.48
CA ALA A 145 11.44 -25.44 -2.71
C ALA A 145 12.69 -25.77 -3.55
N LYS A 146 12.51 -26.02 -4.86
CA LYS A 146 13.62 -26.25 -5.79
C LYS A 146 14.43 -24.97 -6.06
N TYR A 147 13.77 -23.82 -6.23
CA TYR A 147 14.43 -22.55 -6.54
C TYR A 147 14.97 -21.82 -5.31
N HIS A 148 14.35 -22.03 -4.14
CA HIS A 148 14.69 -21.34 -2.90
C HIS A 148 14.87 -22.35 -1.73
N PRO A 149 15.83 -23.28 -1.82
CA PRO A 149 16.01 -24.34 -0.83
C PRO A 149 16.29 -23.82 0.59
N ASP A 150 16.87 -22.64 0.73
CA ASP A 150 17.16 -22.03 2.04
C ASP A 150 15.91 -21.51 2.77
N TYR A 151 14.77 -21.42 2.09
CA TYR A 151 13.56 -20.77 2.58
C TYR A 151 12.38 -21.75 2.73
N VAL A 152 12.68 -23.03 2.98
CA VAL A 152 11.69 -24.11 2.98
C VAL A 152 11.18 -24.53 4.36
N GLU A 153 11.65 -23.90 5.46
CA GLU A 153 11.15 -24.26 6.81
C GLU A 153 9.63 -24.11 6.92
N TYR A 154 9.09 -23.14 6.19
CA TYR A 154 7.66 -22.98 6.04
C TYR A 154 7.36 -22.28 4.71
N ILE A 155 6.45 -22.85 3.91
CA ILE A 155 6.03 -22.29 2.62
C ILE A 155 4.55 -21.91 2.69
N TYR A 156 4.31 -20.62 2.54
CA TYR A 156 3.00 -19.99 2.51
C TYR A 156 2.64 -19.62 1.07
N THR A 157 1.41 -19.90 0.66
CA THR A 157 0.86 -19.40 -0.60
C THR A 157 -0.32 -18.53 -0.22
N ASP A 158 -0.34 -17.28 -0.69
CA ASP A 158 -1.41 -16.35 -0.37
C ASP A 158 -2.74 -16.86 -0.93
N PRO A 159 -3.75 -17.15 -0.07
CA PRO A 159 -5.01 -17.70 -0.51
C PRO A 159 -6.00 -16.63 -0.97
N HIS A 160 -5.73 -15.34 -0.72
CA HIS A 160 -6.70 -14.27 -0.92
C HIS A 160 -6.35 -13.43 -2.14
N GLY A 161 -7.15 -13.51 -3.18
CA GLY A 161 -7.01 -12.63 -4.34
C GLY A 161 -5.78 -12.85 -5.20
N TYR A 162 -5.65 -11.97 -6.19
CA TYR A 162 -4.64 -12.07 -7.21
C TYR A 162 -3.60 -10.96 -7.06
N HIS A 163 -2.34 -11.31 -7.33
CA HIS A 163 -1.27 -10.34 -7.40
C HIS A 163 -1.10 -9.86 -8.84
N ILE A 164 -0.76 -8.58 -8.98
CA ILE A 164 -0.46 -7.94 -10.27
C ILE A 164 0.99 -7.47 -10.20
N LEU A 165 1.74 -7.76 -11.27
CA LEU A 165 3.09 -7.28 -11.48
C LEU A 165 3.12 -6.23 -12.59
N PRO A 166 4.10 -5.31 -12.59
CA PRO A 166 4.26 -4.31 -13.65
C PRO A 166 4.44 -4.99 -15.02
N GLN A 167 3.57 -4.64 -15.97
CA GLN A 167 3.59 -5.17 -17.34
C GLN A 167 3.89 -4.04 -18.33
N THR A 168 5.04 -4.13 -19.01
CA THR A 168 5.54 -3.13 -19.96
C THR A 168 5.27 -3.48 -21.42
N THR A 169 4.98 -4.74 -21.74
CA THR A 169 5.03 -5.24 -23.13
C THR A 169 3.70 -5.29 -23.89
N LYS A 170 2.55 -4.94 -23.29
CA LYS A 170 1.26 -4.85 -23.99
C LYS A 170 0.36 -3.78 -23.36
N TRP A 171 0.22 -2.65 -24.05
CA TRP A 171 -0.64 -1.54 -23.64
C TRP A 171 -1.79 -1.39 -24.63
N PRO A 172 -3.07 -1.39 -24.21
CA PRO A 172 -3.63 -1.90 -22.96
C PRO A 172 -4.03 -3.38 -23.12
N SER A 173 -3.28 -4.34 -22.56
CA SER A 173 -3.80 -5.72 -22.49
C SER A 173 -4.69 -5.86 -21.26
N HIS A 174 -5.99 -5.65 -21.45
CA HIS A 174 -6.99 -6.07 -20.49
C HIS A 174 -7.31 -7.56 -20.69
N PRO A 175 -7.46 -8.35 -19.60
CA PRO A 175 -7.11 -8.04 -18.21
C PRO A 175 -5.60 -8.24 -17.92
N PRO A 176 -5.04 -7.56 -16.91
CA PRO A 176 -3.65 -7.76 -16.51
C PRO A 176 -3.39 -9.21 -16.08
N GLN A 177 -2.22 -9.76 -16.43
CA GLN A 177 -1.80 -11.10 -15.97
C GLN A 177 -1.86 -11.17 -14.44
N LYS A 178 -2.60 -12.18 -13.95
CA LYS A 178 -2.78 -12.48 -12.53
C LYS A 178 -1.71 -13.46 -12.05
N TYR A 179 -1.23 -13.29 -10.82
CA TYR A 179 -0.21 -14.13 -10.21
C TYR A 179 -0.66 -14.66 -8.84
N SER A 180 -0.22 -15.87 -8.51
CA SER A 180 -0.23 -16.40 -7.16
C SER A 180 1.11 -16.09 -6.49
N LEU A 181 1.06 -15.55 -5.28
CA LEU A 181 2.22 -15.26 -4.47
C LEU A 181 2.55 -16.44 -3.55
N THR A 182 3.80 -16.91 -3.62
CA THR A 182 4.35 -17.88 -2.68
C THR A 182 5.51 -17.26 -1.92
N LEU A 183 5.49 -17.41 -0.61
CA LEU A 183 6.49 -16.94 0.33
C LEU A 183 7.11 -18.15 1.05
N GLY A 184 8.43 -18.21 1.07
CA GLY A 184 9.18 -19.18 1.86
C GLY A 184 9.93 -18.51 2.98
N PHE A 185 9.99 -19.13 4.15
CA PHE A 185 10.62 -18.56 5.34
C PHE A 185 11.79 -19.42 5.82
N ARG A 186 12.82 -18.75 6.35
CA ARG A 186 13.90 -19.38 7.13
C ARG A 186 13.48 -19.72 8.57
N ASN A 187 12.31 -19.24 9.00
CA ASN A 187 11.80 -19.48 10.34
C ASN A 187 10.30 -19.78 10.26
N LYS A 188 9.91 -20.99 10.65
CA LYS A 188 8.49 -21.40 10.63
C LYS A 188 7.54 -20.53 11.48
N HIS A 189 8.05 -19.78 12.45
CA HIS A 189 7.23 -18.96 13.34
C HIS A 189 6.51 -17.84 12.58
N ILE A 190 7.23 -17.11 11.71
CA ILE A 190 6.66 -15.98 10.94
C ILE A 190 5.58 -16.51 9.98
N GLY A 191 5.87 -17.60 9.26
CA GLY A 191 4.92 -18.21 8.34
C GLY A 191 3.64 -18.70 9.02
N LYS A 192 3.74 -19.31 10.21
CA LYS A 192 2.56 -19.71 11.01
C LYS A 192 1.72 -18.53 11.49
N ILE A 193 2.36 -17.42 11.84
CA ILE A 193 1.66 -16.19 12.23
C ILE A 193 0.90 -15.63 11.03
N LEU A 194 1.57 -15.54 9.88
CA LEU A 194 0.97 -15.08 8.63
C LEU A 194 -0.25 -15.92 8.24
N GLU A 195 -0.14 -17.25 8.29
CA GLU A 195 -1.25 -18.15 7.99
C GLU A 195 -2.43 -17.96 8.95
N ARG A 196 -2.15 -17.77 10.25
CA ARG A 196 -3.19 -17.47 11.24
C ARG A 196 -3.88 -16.13 10.93
N TRP A 197 -3.13 -15.14 10.47
CA TRP A 197 -3.64 -13.81 10.13
C TRP A 197 -4.50 -13.83 8.88
N SER A 198 -4.07 -14.54 7.84
CA SER A 198 -4.84 -14.62 6.60
C SER A 198 -6.19 -15.28 6.82
N ARG A 199 -6.33 -16.20 7.78
CA ARG A 199 -7.63 -16.81 8.10
C ARG A 199 -8.60 -15.89 8.85
N ARG A 200 -8.17 -14.71 9.30
CA ARG A 200 -9.03 -13.77 10.04
C ARG A 200 -9.69 -12.77 9.10
N THR A 201 -10.99 -12.58 9.30
CA THR A 201 -11.83 -11.61 8.58
C THR A 201 -11.48 -10.16 8.96
N LEU A 202 -11.06 -9.94 10.21
CA LEU A 202 -10.57 -8.66 10.70
C LEU A 202 -9.11 -8.77 11.13
N PRO A 203 -8.30 -7.77 10.81
CA PRO A 203 -6.88 -7.82 11.06
C PRO A 203 -6.56 -7.35 12.47
N ILE A 204 -6.91 -8.21 13.42
CA ILE A 204 -6.65 -7.99 14.83
C ILE A 204 -5.27 -8.55 15.12
N PHE A 205 -4.35 -7.66 15.49
CA PHE A 205 -3.02 -8.01 16.03
C PHE A 205 -3.23 -8.97 17.22
N PRO A 206 -2.80 -10.24 17.12
CA PRO A 206 -3.08 -11.25 18.12
C PRO A 206 -2.14 -11.05 19.30
N ASP A 207 -2.71 -10.83 20.46
CA ASP A 207 -2.66 -11.81 21.56
C ASP A 207 -3.67 -11.44 22.65
N ARG A 208 -4.86 -10.98 22.25
CA ARG A 208 -5.92 -10.64 23.20
C ARG A 208 -6.89 -11.80 23.36
N LYS A 209 -7.10 -12.21 24.62
CA LYS A 209 -8.20 -13.10 25.01
C LYS A 209 -9.57 -12.42 24.89
N THR A 210 -9.62 -11.08 24.91
CA THR A 210 -10.86 -10.29 24.81
C THR A 210 -10.68 -9.10 23.86
N PRO A 211 -11.64 -8.81 22.95
CA PRO A 211 -11.46 -7.82 21.88
C PRO A 211 -11.25 -6.35 22.37
N PHE A 212 -11.63 -6.03 23.60
CA PHE A 212 -11.70 -4.65 24.12
C PHE A 212 -10.91 -4.39 25.40
N SER A 213 -10.02 -5.30 25.83
CA SER A 213 -9.14 -5.02 26.97
C SER A 213 -8.16 -3.87 26.65
N PRO A 214 -7.81 -2.99 27.61
CA PRO A 214 -6.75 -2.01 27.40
C PRO A 214 -5.44 -2.71 27.03
N LEU A 215 -4.67 -2.17 26.06
CA LEU A 215 -3.36 -2.74 25.78
C LEU A 215 -2.40 -2.25 26.85
N THR A 216 -1.76 -3.16 27.57
CA THR A 216 -0.67 -2.76 28.46
C THR A 216 0.61 -2.51 27.65
N LYS A 217 1.49 -1.64 28.16
CA LYS A 217 2.82 -1.40 27.56
C LYS A 217 3.61 -2.70 27.41
N GLN A 218 3.58 -3.56 28.44
CA GLN A 218 4.27 -4.85 28.44
C GLN A 218 3.74 -5.81 27.35
N ASP A 219 2.43 -5.86 27.14
CA ASP A 219 1.83 -6.66 26.07
C ASP A 219 2.24 -6.13 24.69
N ALA A 220 2.26 -4.80 24.51
CA ALA A 220 2.68 -4.15 23.28
C ALA A 220 4.15 -4.46 22.95
N GLU A 221 5.05 -4.35 23.94
CA GLU A 221 6.48 -4.64 23.80
C GLU A 221 6.73 -6.10 23.44
N ARG A 222 6.07 -7.02 24.16
CA ARG A 222 6.18 -8.46 23.92
C ARG A 222 5.70 -8.79 22.50
N TYR A 223 4.57 -8.25 22.08
CA TYR A 223 4.05 -8.47 20.74
C TYR A 223 4.99 -7.90 19.66
N TRP A 224 5.45 -6.66 19.84
CA TRP A 224 6.31 -5.98 18.88
C TRP A 224 7.63 -6.72 18.65
N ASN A 225 8.28 -7.13 19.72
CA ASN A 225 9.58 -7.81 19.68
C ASN A 225 9.49 -9.23 19.11
N ASN A 226 8.40 -9.95 19.38
CA ASN A 226 8.24 -11.34 18.95
C ASN A 226 7.64 -11.47 17.54
N THR A 227 6.70 -10.58 17.20
CA THR A 227 5.85 -10.73 16.02
C THR A 227 5.87 -9.49 15.13
N GLY A 228 5.52 -8.32 15.68
CA GLY A 228 5.22 -7.12 14.91
C GLY A 228 6.35 -6.71 13.97
N LYS A 229 7.56 -6.56 14.48
CA LYS A 229 8.73 -6.13 13.68
C LYS A 229 9.04 -7.08 12.51
N ARG A 230 8.75 -8.37 12.66
CA ARG A 230 9.10 -9.41 11.67
C ARG A 230 8.02 -9.62 10.63
N ILE A 231 6.75 -9.41 10.98
CA ILE A 231 5.63 -9.64 10.07
C ILE A 231 5.38 -8.44 9.14
N VAL A 232 5.74 -7.22 9.56
CA VAL A 232 5.51 -5.99 8.78
C VAL A 232 6.12 -6.06 7.37
N PRO A 233 7.41 -6.41 7.17
CA PRO A 233 7.99 -6.50 5.83
C PRO A 233 7.27 -7.50 4.91
N VAL A 234 6.82 -8.63 5.48
CA VAL A 234 6.06 -9.67 4.76
C VAL A 234 4.74 -9.12 4.25
N ILE A 235 4.01 -8.42 5.12
CA ILE A 235 2.72 -7.84 4.80
C ILE A 235 2.88 -6.72 3.77
N ASP A 236 3.92 -5.88 3.89
CA ASP A 236 4.15 -4.80 2.95
C ASP A 236 4.55 -5.32 1.56
N ILE A 237 5.31 -6.42 1.46
CA ILE A 237 5.57 -7.13 0.20
C ILE A 237 4.27 -7.66 -0.42
N ILE A 238 3.42 -8.33 0.35
CA ILE A 238 2.12 -8.82 -0.12
C ILE A 238 1.29 -7.65 -0.69
N ARG A 239 1.27 -6.51 0.01
CA ARG A 239 0.53 -5.31 -0.39
C ARG A 239 1.15 -4.58 -1.58
N SER A 240 2.45 -4.72 -1.82
CA SER A 240 3.15 -4.05 -2.94
C SER A 240 2.72 -4.51 -4.33
N THR A 241 1.97 -5.62 -4.39
CA THR A 241 1.48 -6.25 -5.63
C THR A 241 -0.03 -6.49 -5.62
N LYS A 242 -0.75 -5.87 -4.67
CA LYS A 242 -2.22 -5.95 -4.55
C LYS A 242 -2.86 -4.57 -4.54
N LEU A 243 -3.66 -4.29 -5.55
CA LEU A 243 -4.36 -3.01 -5.65
C LEU A 243 -5.48 -2.91 -4.61
N VAL A 244 -6.39 -3.89 -4.57
CA VAL A 244 -7.52 -3.98 -3.63
C VAL A 244 -7.25 -5.11 -2.61
N ASP A 245 -7.93 -5.08 -1.46
CA ASP A 245 -7.95 -6.19 -0.49
C ASP A 245 -9.31 -6.88 -0.54
N ASP A 246 -9.30 -8.19 -0.83
CA ASP A 246 -10.51 -9.00 -1.00
C ASP A 246 -11.32 -9.16 0.29
N ARG A 247 -10.72 -8.92 1.47
CA ARG A 247 -11.41 -9.07 2.76
C ARG A 247 -12.30 -7.88 3.09
N CYS A 248 -11.77 -6.68 2.89
CA CYS A 248 -12.49 -5.42 3.08
C CYS A 248 -11.71 -4.28 2.41
N PRO A 249 -12.37 -3.36 1.69
CA PRO A 249 -11.73 -2.20 1.07
C PRO A 249 -10.87 -1.36 2.03
N CYS A 250 -11.28 -1.28 3.30
CA CYS A 250 -10.61 -0.49 4.33
C CYS A 250 -9.67 -1.32 5.22
N ALA A 251 -9.50 -2.63 4.98
CA ALA A 251 -8.74 -3.53 5.86
C ALA A 251 -7.33 -3.00 6.18
N ARG A 252 -6.65 -2.44 5.18
CA ARG A 252 -5.28 -1.91 5.31
C ARG A 252 -5.21 -0.65 6.18
N GLY A 253 -6.15 0.28 6.00
CA GLY A 253 -6.25 1.47 6.84
C GLY A 253 -6.52 1.08 8.30
N ILE A 254 -7.43 0.11 8.52
CA ILE A 254 -7.72 -0.43 9.85
C ILE A 254 -6.50 -1.12 10.47
N GLU A 255 -5.75 -1.91 9.70
CA GLU A 255 -4.47 -2.52 10.11
C GLU A 255 -3.47 -1.47 10.59
N LYS A 256 -3.29 -0.40 9.82
CA LYS A 256 -2.37 0.67 10.19
C LYS A 256 -2.85 1.46 11.41
N LEU A 257 -4.14 1.69 11.59
CA LEU A 257 -4.67 2.34 12.79
C LEU A 257 -4.49 1.49 14.05
N HIS A 258 -4.68 0.17 13.96
CA HIS A 258 -4.34 -0.73 15.05
C HIS A 258 -2.83 -0.74 15.34
N TYR A 259 -2.00 -0.69 14.31
CA TYR A 259 -0.56 -0.55 14.48
C TYR A 259 -0.16 0.78 15.13
N ALA A 260 -0.82 1.88 14.78
CA ALA A 260 -0.63 3.18 15.44
C ALA A 260 -1.03 3.12 16.92
N SER A 261 -2.09 2.41 17.27
CA SER A 261 -2.48 2.20 18.67
C SER A 261 -1.39 1.45 19.45
N LEU A 262 -0.75 0.44 18.85
CA LEU A 262 0.40 -0.25 19.43
C LEU A 262 1.57 0.71 19.68
N LEU A 263 1.91 1.55 18.69
CA LEU A 263 2.98 2.55 18.83
C LEU A 263 2.69 3.59 19.92
N GLY A 264 1.44 4.01 20.07
CA GLY A 264 1.02 4.91 21.14
C GLY A 264 1.25 4.29 22.53
N CYS A 265 0.93 3.01 22.72
CA CYS A 265 1.22 2.29 23.97
C CYS A 265 2.72 2.13 24.25
N LEU A 266 3.55 2.19 23.21
CA LEU A 266 5.01 2.15 23.29
C LEU A 266 5.64 3.55 23.43
N GLU A 267 4.84 4.61 23.59
CA GLU A 267 5.30 6.01 23.68
C GLU A 267 6.09 6.48 22.44
N ARG A 268 5.86 5.87 21.28
CA ARG A 268 6.51 6.21 19.99
C ARG A 268 5.66 7.22 19.21
N ALA A 269 5.49 8.41 19.79
CA ALA A 269 4.53 9.42 19.32
C ALA A 269 4.76 9.86 17.86
N GLU A 270 6.02 10.03 17.44
CA GLU A 270 6.37 10.45 16.08
C GLU A 270 5.94 9.39 15.04
N GLU A 271 6.32 8.13 15.26
CA GLU A 271 5.96 7.02 14.38
C GLU A 271 4.45 6.77 14.38
N GLN A 272 3.81 6.89 15.54
CA GLN A 272 2.35 6.82 15.64
C GLN A 272 1.69 7.86 14.71
N SER A 273 2.14 9.11 14.76
CA SER A 273 1.62 10.18 13.90
C SER A 273 1.82 9.87 12.42
N GLN A 274 3.02 9.39 12.03
CA GLN A 274 3.32 9.00 10.65
C GLN A 274 2.40 7.86 10.17
N VAL A 275 2.20 6.83 10.99
CA VAL A 275 1.33 5.68 10.64
C VAL A 275 -0.14 6.10 10.54
N ILE A 276 -0.61 7.00 11.40
CA ILE A 276 -1.98 7.55 11.30
C ILE A 276 -2.14 8.32 9.98
N ASN A 277 -1.20 9.22 9.65
CA ASN A 277 -1.24 9.98 8.41
C ASN A 277 -1.22 9.05 7.19
N GLN A 278 -0.42 7.97 7.24
CA GLN A 278 -0.41 6.96 6.20
C GLN A 278 -1.74 6.21 6.09
N ALA A 279 -2.34 5.81 7.22
CA ALA A 279 -3.65 5.17 7.23
C ALA A 279 -4.73 6.07 6.62
N MET A 280 -4.73 7.35 6.96
CA MET A 280 -5.65 8.34 6.40
C MET A 280 -5.47 8.51 4.89
N ALA A 281 -4.22 8.56 4.41
CA ALA A 281 -3.92 8.63 2.98
C ALA A 281 -4.40 7.37 2.23
N GLU A 282 -4.19 6.19 2.81
CA GLU A 282 -4.69 4.93 2.22
C GLU A 282 -6.22 4.91 2.17
N LEU A 283 -6.90 5.31 3.25
CA LEU A 283 -8.37 5.41 3.30
C LEU A 283 -8.93 6.41 2.29
N ALA A 284 -8.29 7.57 2.12
CA ALA A 284 -8.67 8.57 1.11
C ALA A 284 -8.56 8.04 -0.32
N THR A 285 -7.69 7.05 -0.56
CA THR A 285 -7.47 6.43 -1.87
C THR A 285 -8.49 5.34 -2.17
N VAL A 286 -9.14 4.74 -1.15
CA VAL A 286 -10.03 3.58 -1.29
C VAL A 286 -11.13 3.77 -2.34
N PRO A 287 -11.90 4.88 -2.38
CA PRO A 287 -13.00 5.02 -3.34
C PRO A 287 -12.57 4.81 -4.79
N TYR A 288 -11.43 5.38 -5.17
CA TYR A 288 -10.85 5.27 -6.51
C TYR A 288 -10.37 3.85 -6.84
N LEU A 289 -9.86 3.11 -5.84
CA LEU A 289 -9.42 1.73 -6.03
C LEU A 289 -10.60 0.76 -6.13
N GLN A 290 -11.78 1.11 -5.61
CA GLN A 290 -12.98 0.29 -5.73
C GLN A 290 -13.68 0.42 -7.09
N ASP A 291 -13.49 1.53 -7.80
CA ASP A 291 -13.99 1.69 -9.17
C ASP A 291 -13.42 0.61 -10.12
N VAL A 292 -12.23 0.06 -9.82
CA VAL A 292 -11.67 -1.13 -10.48
C VAL A 292 -12.66 -2.29 -10.49
N SER A 293 -13.22 -2.64 -9.32
CA SER A 293 -14.03 -3.85 -9.20
C SER A 293 -15.31 -3.74 -10.00
N GLN A 294 -15.84 -2.54 -10.20
CA GLN A 294 -17.03 -2.31 -11.01
C GLN A 294 -16.72 -2.30 -12.52
N GLN A 295 -15.57 -1.81 -12.94
CA GLN A 295 -15.14 -1.88 -14.35
C GLN A 295 -14.72 -3.29 -14.75
N ASP A 296 -13.99 -4.00 -13.89
CA ASP A 296 -13.61 -5.41 -14.11
C ASP A 296 -14.83 -6.35 -14.03
N ALA A 297 -15.84 -6.07 -13.18
CA ALA A 297 -17.08 -6.87 -13.09
C ALA A 297 -18.04 -6.66 -14.27
N LYS A 298 -17.95 -5.53 -15.00
CA LYS A 298 -18.74 -5.30 -16.22
C LYS A 298 -18.18 -6.03 -17.45
N LEU A 299 -17.00 -6.64 -17.33
CA LEU A 299 -16.28 -7.33 -18.39
C LEU A 299 -16.24 -8.86 -18.20
N VAL A 300 -17.04 -9.39 -17.26
CA VAL A 300 -17.32 -10.82 -17.06
C VAL A 300 -18.71 -11.16 -17.60
#